data_AF-A0A8J3K9A4-F1
#
_entry.id   AF-A0A8J3K9A4-F1
#
_cell.length_a   1.000
_cell.length_b   1.000
_cell.length_c   1.000
_cell.angle_alpha   90.00
_cell.angle_beta   90.00
_cell.angle_gamma   90.00
#
_symmetry.space_group_name_H-M   'P 1'
#
loop_
_entity.id
_entity.type
_entity.pdbx_description
1 polymer ?
#
loop_
_entity_poly.entity_id
_entity_poly.type
_entity_poly.pdbx_seq_one_letter_code
_entity_poly.pdbx_strand_id
1 'polypeptide(L)'
;MDRYDESMCRLFGAALRRLRVQAGISLRELGRRCLYDYSRISRVERGEHLINAALVPALDRALDAGGLLTSLRSLMPEPGDAAAPSAFGRIAAIHEVGGDTVELELSSPGGRMIRVNLPRREFNGLLTAGVLRALLPDGLIDLDQVERVGGAINSPQRTDVQVLGYFRALLTQHYTADKALGPRHLVEVVLTQIAVLDKLRYGSRPGTAEPAMRLLAQYAEFAGWLYQDLGNTAAAMHWTDQAGQRAQAIGDHQLAAYLLVRRSNIALLDHDAVDVIELAAAARRMPAISPKLAALAAQQEARGWALNTETDRFRRLIDSAADLLLDHPDGVDDDAPVYLHSYDVETLDEQSASGYRACGQPETAVAILERRITATPIDQHRDRAHQLAKLANAVLQTRQPDPERAADIGLSCIDSARSTGSARISKELRALDQALSHRWPDLAGTRELREALTFA
;
A
#
# COMPACT_ATOMS: atom_id res chain seq x y z
N MET A 1 24.85 -30.95 11.12
CA MET A 1 24.49 -29.92 10.14
C MET A 1 23.05 -29.59 10.44
N ASP A 2 22.80 -28.39 10.97
CA ASP A 2 21.44 -27.98 11.30
C ASP A 2 20.64 -27.77 9.99
N ARG A 3 19.31 -27.81 10.05
CA ARG A 3 18.42 -27.62 8.88
C ARG A 3 18.68 -26.29 8.15
N TYR A 4 19.21 -25.32 8.89
CA TYR A 4 19.72 -24.04 8.39
C TYR A 4 20.90 -24.22 7.43
N ASP A 5 21.96 -24.91 7.85
CA ASP A 5 23.17 -25.14 7.05
C ASP A 5 22.85 -25.87 5.74
N GLU A 6 21.89 -26.80 5.77
CA GLU A 6 21.44 -27.55 4.60
C GLU A 6 20.74 -26.66 3.58
N SER A 7 19.86 -25.77 4.04
CA SER A 7 19.14 -24.83 3.16
C SER A 7 20.11 -23.84 2.53
N MET A 8 21.13 -23.41 3.27
CA MET A 8 22.16 -22.50 2.77
C MET A 8 23.14 -23.15 1.79
N CYS A 9 23.54 -24.40 2.03
CA CYS A 9 24.34 -25.15 1.05
C CYS A 9 23.59 -25.29 -0.28
N ARG A 10 22.26 -25.49 -0.24
CA ARG A 10 21.43 -25.60 -1.44
C ARG A 10 21.28 -24.28 -2.18
N LEU A 11 21.06 -23.16 -1.48
CA LEU A 11 21.05 -21.82 -2.09
C LEU A 11 22.39 -21.49 -2.77
N PHE A 12 23.51 -21.70 -2.06
CA PHE A 12 24.85 -21.49 -2.60
C PHE A 12 25.11 -22.36 -3.83
N GLY A 13 24.76 -23.65 -3.74
CA GLY A 13 24.92 -24.60 -4.85
C GLY A 13 24.11 -24.24 -6.09
N ALA A 14 22.86 -23.81 -5.89
CA ALA A 14 21.97 -23.41 -6.97
C ALA A 14 22.46 -22.12 -7.66
N ALA A 15 22.94 -21.13 -6.89
CA ALA A 15 23.56 -19.91 -7.43
C ALA A 15 24.83 -20.23 -8.24
N LEU A 16 25.73 -21.05 -7.69
CA LEU A 16 26.96 -21.48 -8.36
C LEU A 16 26.66 -22.19 -9.69
N ARG A 17 25.71 -23.13 -9.68
CA ARG A 17 25.29 -23.86 -10.87
C ARG A 17 24.72 -22.91 -11.93
N ARG A 18 23.87 -21.96 -11.53
CA ARG A 18 23.24 -20.98 -12.43
C ARG A 18 24.31 -20.12 -13.12
N LEU A 19 25.25 -19.58 -12.35
CA LEU A 19 26.34 -18.75 -12.86
C LEU A 19 27.24 -19.54 -13.82
N ARG A 20 27.59 -20.79 -13.47
CA ARG A 20 28.40 -21.65 -14.34
C ARG A 20 27.72 -21.96 -15.66
N VAL A 21 26.42 -22.30 -15.63
CA VAL A 21 25.64 -22.60 -16.84
C VAL A 21 25.52 -21.35 -17.73
N GLN A 22 25.26 -20.18 -17.14
CA GLN A 22 25.22 -18.91 -17.88
C GLN A 22 26.57 -18.55 -18.52
N ALA A 23 27.69 -18.85 -17.84
CA ALA A 23 29.03 -18.65 -18.37
C ALA A 23 29.43 -19.68 -19.44
N GLY A 24 28.62 -20.72 -19.69
CA GLY A 24 28.93 -21.79 -20.65
C GLY A 24 30.11 -22.69 -20.24
N ILE A 25 30.47 -22.71 -18.96
CA ILE A 25 31.66 -23.41 -18.46
C ILE A 25 31.29 -24.81 -17.94
N SER A 26 32.06 -25.83 -18.33
CA SER A 26 31.87 -27.19 -17.77
C SER A 26 32.43 -27.29 -16.35
N LEU A 27 31.95 -28.25 -15.54
CA LEU A 27 32.49 -28.50 -14.19
C LEU A 27 34.00 -28.77 -14.19
N ARG A 28 34.50 -29.50 -15.19
CA ARG A 28 35.93 -29.80 -15.35
C ARG A 28 36.75 -28.55 -15.67
N GLU A 29 36.21 -27.68 -16.52
CA GLU A 29 36.87 -26.43 -16.87
C GLU A 29 36.86 -25.44 -15.70
N LEU A 30 35.75 -25.35 -14.94
CA LEU A 30 35.70 -24.54 -13.72
C LEU A 30 36.69 -25.07 -12.67
N GLY A 31 36.76 -26.39 -12.49
CA GLY A 31 37.74 -27.02 -11.60
C GLY A 31 39.19 -26.71 -11.98
N ARG A 32 39.50 -26.75 -13.28
CA ARG A 32 40.83 -26.36 -13.80
C ARG A 32 41.16 -24.89 -13.51
N ARG A 33 40.21 -23.98 -13.73
CA ARG A 33 40.39 -22.52 -13.52
C ARG A 33 40.58 -22.14 -12.05
N CYS A 34 39.92 -22.86 -11.14
CA CYS A 34 39.97 -22.58 -9.71
C CYS A 34 40.96 -23.49 -8.95
N LEU A 35 41.71 -24.34 -9.66
CA LEU A 35 42.60 -25.37 -9.09
C LEU A 35 41.89 -26.23 -8.02
N TYR A 36 40.64 -26.62 -8.32
CA TYR A 36 39.77 -27.35 -7.41
C TYR A 36 39.14 -28.57 -8.10
N ASP A 37 38.96 -29.65 -7.34
CA ASP A 37 38.46 -30.90 -7.90
C ASP A 37 37.00 -30.77 -8.35
N TYR A 38 36.73 -31.10 -9.62
CA TYR A 38 35.40 -30.94 -10.22
C TYR A 38 34.31 -31.79 -9.54
N SER A 39 34.68 -32.93 -8.94
CA SER A 39 33.74 -33.78 -8.19
C SER A 39 33.32 -33.13 -6.87
N ARG A 40 34.16 -32.28 -6.30
CA ARG A 40 33.82 -31.45 -5.13
C ARG A 40 32.92 -30.29 -5.52
N ILE A 41 33.21 -29.60 -6.63
CA ILE A 41 32.32 -28.56 -7.18
C ILE A 41 30.92 -29.15 -7.47
N SER A 42 30.86 -30.35 -8.04
CA SER A 42 29.58 -31.04 -8.31
C SER A 42 28.78 -31.36 -7.04
N ARG A 43 29.45 -31.68 -5.93
CA ARG A 43 28.80 -31.87 -4.62
C ARG A 43 28.30 -30.55 -4.03
N VAL A 44 29.06 -29.47 -4.23
CA VAL A 44 28.67 -28.12 -3.83
C VAL A 44 27.43 -27.66 -4.61
N GLU A 45 27.36 -27.85 -5.92
CA GLU A 45 26.19 -27.49 -6.74
C GLU A 45 24.91 -28.23 -6.35
N ARG A 46 25.03 -29.40 -5.72
CA ARG A 46 23.89 -30.17 -5.18
C ARG A 46 23.53 -29.80 -3.75
N GLY A 47 24.27 -28.89 -3.12
CA GLY A 47 24.09 -28.51 -1.72
C GLY A 47 24.50 -29.60 -0.73
N GLU A 48 25.28 -30.59 -1.16
CA GLU A 48 25.73 -31.71 -0.31
C GLU A 48 27.03 -31.38 0.44
N HIS A 49 27.73 -30.34 0.02
CA HIS A 49 29.01 -29.95 0.59
C HIS A 49 29.15 -28.43 0.60
N LEU A 50 29.55 -27.88 1.74
CA LEU A 50 29.95 -26.49 1.83
C LEU A 50 31.40 -26.34 1.36
N ILE A 51 31.63 -25.44 0.43
CA ILE A 51 32.99 -25.14 -0.05
C ILE A 51 33.77 -24.32 0.98
N ASN A 52 35.08 -24.54 1.07
CA ASN A 52 35.96 -23.75 1.93
C ASN A 52 35.93 -22.26 1.50
N ALA A 53 35.73 -21.36 2.46
CA ALA A 53 35.61 -19.92 2.22
C ALA A 53 36.81 -19.32 1.47
N ALA A 54 38.04 -19.81 1.71
CA ALA A 54 39.25 -19.35 1.04
C ALA A 54 39.25 -19.58 -0.47
N LEU A 55 38.43 -20.53 -0.96
CA LEU A 55 38.35 -20.89 -2.38
C LEU A 55 37.23 -20.16 -3.13
N VAL A 56 36.31 -19.52 -2.41
CA VAL A 56 35.16 -18.85 -3.01
C VAL A 56 35.53 -17.64 -3.88
N PRO A 57 36.50 -16.78 -3.51
CA PRO A 57 36.93 -15.68 -4.38
C PRO A 57 37.47 -16.14 -5.74
N ALA A 58 38.05 -17.34 -5.82
CA ALA A 58 38.51 -17.91 -7.09
C ALA A 58 37.34 -18.34 -7.99
N LEU A 59 36.26 -18.87 -7.42
CA LEU A 59 35.02 -19.19 -8.15
C LEU A 59 34.29 -17.93 -8.61
N ASP A 60 34.22 -16.91 -7.74
CA ASP A 60 33.60 -15.62 -8.02
C ASP A 60 34.25 -14.94 -9.24
N ARG A 61 35.60 -14.89 -9.25
CA ARG A 61 36.36 -14.37 -10.40
C ARG A 61 36.23 -15.23 -11.66
N ALA A 62 36.26 -16.55 -11.53
CA ALA A 62 36.18 -17.45 -12.69
C ALA A 62 34.82 -17.39 -13.41
N LEU A 63 33.76 -16.98 -12.70
CA LEU A 63 32.39 -16.88 -13.21
C LEU A 63 31.91 -15.42 -13.40
N ASP A 64 32.76 -14.44 -13.09
CA ASP A 64 32.45 -13.01 -13.09
C ASP A 64 31.21 -12.67 -12.22
N ALA A 65 31.12 -13.27 -11.04
CA ALA A 65 29.89 -13.25 -10.23
C ALA A 65 29.69 -11.95 -9.41
N GLY A 66 30.55 -10.93 -9.60
CA GLY A 66 30.37 -9.61 -9.00
C GLY A 66 30.42 -9.59 -7.47
N GLY A 67 31.04 -10.58 -6.84
CA GLY A 67 31.13 -10.75 -5.38
C GLY A 67 29.99 -11.57 -4.76
N LEU A 68 29.01 -12.03 -5.55
CA LEU A 68 27.81 -12.70 -5.04
C LEU A 68 28.12 -14.02 -4.32
N LEU A 69 29.01 -14.85 -4.85
CA LEU A 69 29.34 -16.13 -4.22
C LEU A 69 30.09 -15.90 -2.90
N THR A 70 30.96 -14.91 -2.87
CA THR A 70 31.69 -14.49 -1.68
C THR A 70 30.74 -14.05 -0.57
N SER A 71 29.71 -13.27 -0.92
CA SER A 71 28.69 -12.81 0.02
C SER A 71 27.73 -13.90 0.49
N LEU A 72 27.36 -14.85 -0.38
CA LEU A 72 26.55 -15.99 0.06
C LEU A 72 27.34 -16.89 1.04
N ARG A 73 28.65 -17.03 0.85
CA ARG A 73 29.51 -17.84 1.73
C ARG A 73 29.77 -17.19 3.09
N SER A 74 29.80 -15.85 3.17
CA SER A 74 30.02 -15.13 4.44
C SER A 74 28.85 -15.25 5.42
N LEU A 75 27.66 -15.62 4.93
CA LEU A 75 26.50 -15.95 5.75
C LEU A 75 26.64 -17.29 6.51
N MET A 76 27.68 -18.07 6.22
CA MET A 76 27.96 -19.37 6.86
C MET A 76 29.33 -19.40 7.56
N PRO A 77 29.57 -18.59 8.62
CA PRO A 77 30.88 -18.51 9.25
C PRO A 77 31.31 -19.85 9.88
N GLU A 78 32.59 -20.17 9.82
CA GLU A 78 33.15 -21.31 10.56
C GLU A 78 33.27 -20.96 12.05
N PRO A 79 33.22 -21.95 12.98
CA PRO A 79 33.40 -21.69 14.40
C PRO A 79 34.78 -21.08 14.69
N GLY A 80 34.83 -19.77 14.97
CA GLY A 80 36.07 -19.04 15.28
C GLY A 80 36.32 -17.78 14.44
N ASP A 81 35.54 -17.52 13.38
CA ASP A 81 35.63 -16.27 12.62
C ASP A 81 34.95 -15.11 13.36
N ALA A 82 35.71 -14.06 13.69
CA ALA A 82 35.25 -12.90 14.47
C ALA A 82 34.58 -11.78 13.65
N ALA A 83 34.32 -11.99 12.36
CA ALA A 83 33.72 -10.98 11.50
C ALA A 83 32.20 -11.14 11.43
N ALA A 84 31.46 -10.10 11.82
CA ALA A 84 30.03 -10.00 11.57
C ALA A 84 29.76 -10.04 10.05
N PRO A 85 28.74 -10.76 9.57
CA PRO A 85 28.44 -10.83 8.14
C PRO A 85 28.04 -9.45 7.62
N SER A 86 28.88 -8.87 6.75
CA SER A 86 28.48 -7.71 5.96
C SER A 86 27.66 -8.20 4.76
N ALA A 87 26.37 -7.90 4.80
CA ALA A 87 25.40 -8.19 3.77
C ALA A 87 25.74 -7.46 2.46
N PHE A 88 26.42 -8.15 1.55
CA PHE A 88 26.71 -7.64 0.20
C PHE A 88 26.10 -8.55 -0.87
N GLY A 89 24.78 -8.65 -0.87
CA GLY A 89 23.98 -9.29 -1.92
C GLY A 89 22.51 -9.07 -1.58
N ARG A 90 21.70 -8.62 -2.55
CA ARG A 90 20.30 -8.22 -2.27
C ARG A 90 19.32 -9.16 -2.95
N ILE A 91 18.26 -9.55 -2.28
CA ILE A 91 17.05 -10.08 -2.93
C ILE A 91 16.34 -8.88 -3.54
N ALA A 92 16.24 -8.86 -4.86
CA ALA A 92 15.58 -7.80 -5.61
C ALA A 92 14.08 -8.09 -5.81
N ALA A 93 13.71 -9.36 -5.91
CA ALA A 93 12.32 -9.81 -6.03
C ALA A 93 12.19 -11.30 -5.65
N ILE A 94 10.97 -11.69 -5.25
CA ILE A 94 10.58 -13.09 -4.99
C ILE A 94 9.36 -13.37 -5.86
N HIS A 95 9.43 -14.40 -6.71
CA HIS A 95 8.34 -14.80 -7.58
C HIS A 95 7.89 -16.23 -7.24
N GLU A 96 6.58 -16.46 -7.18
CA GLU A 96 6.03 -17.81 -7.04
C GLU A 96 5.96 -18.46 -8.43
N VAL A 97 6.64 -19.60 -8.60
CA VAL A 97 6.68 -20.34 -9.87
C VAL A 97 6.08 -21.72 -9.61
N GLY A 98 4.75 -21.79 -9.58
CA GLY A 98 4.01 -23.02 -9.26
C GLY A 98 4.07 -23.43 -7.78
N GLY A 99 3.20 -24.37 -7.37
CA GLY A 99 2.87 -24.61 -5.95
C GLY A 99 4.04 -25.00 -5.02
N ASP A 100 5.13 -25.56 -5.54
CA ASP A 100 6.22 -26.14 -4.73
C ASP A 100 7.59 -25.45 -4.89
N THR A 101 7.72 -24.43 -5.75
CA THR A 101 9.00 -23.75 -6.02
C THR A 101 8.90 -22.23 -5.96
N VAL A 102 9.91 -21.60 -5.35
CA VAL A 102 10.06 -20.15 -5.23
C VAL A 102 11.27 -19.73 -6.05
N GLU A 103 11.10 -18.73 -6.92
CA GLU A 103 12.20 -18.09 -7.65
C GLU A 103 12.69 -16.86 -6.89
N LEU A 104 13.97 -16.84 -6.57
CA LEU A 104 14.66 -15.73 -5.92
C LEU A 104 15.50 -14.99 -6.94
N GLU A 105 15.29 -13.68 -7.02
CA GLU A 105 16.12 -12.79 -7.82
C GLU A 105 17.19 -12.15 -6.93
N LEU A 106 18.45 -12.55 -7.13
CA LEU A 106 19.61 -12.13 -6.35
C LEU A 106 20.45 -11.13 -7.13
N SER A 107 20.80 -10.02 -6.49
CA SER A 107 21.68 -8.99 -7.01
C SER A 107 23.05 -9.04 -6.34
N SER A 108 24.10 -9.02 -7.15
CA SER A 108 25.49 -8.86 -6.70
C SER A 108 25.81 -7.39 -6.38
N PRO A 109 26.81 -7.12 -5.54
CA PRO A 109 27.38 -5.79 -5.35
C PRO A 109 27.86 -5.11 -6.63
N GLY A 110 28.30 -5.90 -7.63
CA GLY A 110 28.68 -5.43 -8.95
C GLY A 110 27.52 -5.17 -9.92
N GLY A 111 26.26 -5.18 -9.47
CA GLY A 111 25.07 -4.88 -10.30
C GLY A 111 24.55 -6.06 -11.14
N ARG A 112 25.22 -7.21 -11.13
CA ARG A 112 24.77 -8.43 -11.81
C ARG A 112 23.59 -9.07 -11.10
N MET A 113 22.63 -9.59 -11.87
CA MET A 113 21.39 -10.19 -11.39
C MET A 113 21.31 -11.67 -11.79
N ILE A 114 20.94 -12.55 -10.85
CA ILE A 114 20.68 -13.96 -11.13
C ILE A 114 19.35 -14.42 -10.53
N ARG A 115 18.70 -15.38 -11.19
CA ARG A 115 17.48 -16.02 -10.70
C ARG A 115 17.77 -17.45 -10.28
N VAL A 116 17.33 -17.79 -9.07
CA VAL A 116 17.59 -19.08 -8.42
C VAL A 116 16.29 -19.69 -7.96
N ASN A 117 16.02 -20.93 -8.38
CA ASN A 117 14.82 -21.65 -7.96
C ASN A 117 15.12 -22.52 -6.74
N LEU A 118 14.28 -22.41 -5.72
CA LEU A 118 14.36 -23.21 -4.50
C LEU A 118 13.04 -23.93 -4.22
N PRO A 119 13.09 -25.19 -3.74
CA PRO A 119 11.93 -25.85 -3.16
C PRO A 119 11.37 -25.07 -1.96
N ARG A 120 10.03 -25.00 -1.85
CA ARG A 120 9.34 -24.20 -0.82
C ARG A 120 9.77 -24.54 0.62
N ARG A 121 10.09 -25.82 0.88
CA ARG A 121 10.61 -26.28 2.18
C ARG A 121 11.94 -25.64 2.56
N GLU A 122 12.83 -25.41 1.60
CA GLU A 122 14.15 -24.81 1.82
C GLU A 122 14.04 -23.30 1.95
N PHE A 123 13.20 -22.68 1.13
CA PHE A 123 12.84 -21.28 1.27
C PHE A 123 12.29 -20.98 2.68
N ASN A 124 11.36 -21.80 3.17
CA ASN A 124 10.83 -21.68 4.53
C ASN A 124 11.90 -21.92 5.60
N GLY A 125 12.85 -22.82 5.37
CA GLY A 125 14.01 -23.03 6.24
C GLY A 125 14.89 -21.78 6.35
N LEU A 126 15.20 -21.13 5.22
CA LEU A 126 15.97 -19.88 5.15
C LEU A 126 15.23 -18.70 5.80
N LEU A 127 13.90 -18.66 5.66
CA LEU A 127 13.06 -17.66 6.30
C LEU A 127 13.05 -17.83 7.82
N THR A 128 12.88 -19.06 8.30
CA THR A 128 12.85 -19.39 9.73
C THR A 128 14.21 -19.14 10.41
N ALA A 129 15.32 -19.39 9.70
CA ALA A 129 16.66 -19.17 10.23
C ALA A 129 17.15 -17.71 10.10
N GLY A 130 16.31 -16.78 9.64
CA GLY A 130 16.65 -15.35 9.59
C GLY A 130 17.74 -15.02 8.59
N VAL A 131 17.80 -15.72 7.46
CA VAL A 131 18.89 -15.62 6.46
C VAL A 131 18.54 -14.67 5.34
N LEU A 132 17.29 -14.74 4.87
CA LEU A 132 16.72 -13.77 3.94
C LEU A 132 16.79 -12.35 4.55
N ARG A 133 16.83 -12.25 5.89
CA ARG A 133 17.13 -11.04 6.67
C ARG A 133 18.37 -10.30 6.20
N ALA A 134 19.48 -11.02 5.99
CA ALA A 134 20.77 -10.44 5.63
C ALA A 134 20.87 -10.13 4.13
N LEU A 135 19.83 -10.43 3.36
CA LEU A 135 19.78 -10.19 1.93
C LEU A 135 18.69 -9.17 1.55
N LEU A 136 17.91 -8.66 2.52
CA LEU A 136 16.85 -7.66 2.29
C LEU A 136 17.36 -6.24 2.63
N PRO A 137 16.79 -5.17 2.06
CA PRO A 137 17.18 -3.80 2.39
C PRO A 137 16.87 -3.44 3.86
N ASP A 138 17.79 -2.70 4.51
CA ASP A 138 17.56 -2.16 5.85
C ASP A 138 16.36 -1.19 5.88
N GLY A 139 15.48 -1.36 6.87
CA GLY A 139 14.39 -0.41 7.17
C GLY A 139 12.97 -0.82 6.75
N LEU A 140 12.78 -1.98 6.09
CA LEU A 140 11.45 -2.40 5.64
C LEU A 140 10.66 -3.23 6.65
N ILE A 141 11.32 -3.91 7.61
CA ILE A 141 10.64 -4.76 8.62
C ILE A 141 11.46 -4.83 9.91
N ASP A 142 10.85 -4.54 11.07
CA ASP A 142 11.41 -4.84 12.40
C ASP A 142 11.30 -6.35 12.68
N LEU A 143 12.43 -7.02 12.87
CA LEU A 143 12.57 -8.47 12.68
C LEU A 143 12.31 -9.32 13.93
N ASP A 144 12.27 -8.71 15.11
CA ASP A 144 11.72 -9.34 16.31
C ASP A 144 10.23 -9.70 16.14
N GLN A 145 9.54 -9.01 15.22
CA GLN A 145 8.10 -9.12 14.98
C GLN A 145 7.72 -10.19 13.95
N VAL A 146 8.57 -10.47 12.96
CA VAL A 146 8.31 -11.47 11.90
C VAL A 146 8.37 -12.89 12.45
N GLU A 147 9.32 -13.15 13.36
CA GLU A 147 9.46 -14.45 14.03
C GLU A 147 8.21 -14.75 14.89
N ARG A 148 7.60 -13.72 15.48
CA ARG A 148 6.32 -13.82 16.22
C ARG A 148 5.12 -14.02 15.31
N VAL A 149 5.04 -13.35 14.16
CA VAL A 149 3.97 -13.59 13.18
C VAL A 149 4.04 -15.04 12.64
N GLY A 150 5.25 -15.54 12.35
CA GLY A 150 5.49 -16.95 12.00
C GLY A 150 5.11 -17.92 13.13
N GLY A 151 5.41 -17.58 14.38
CA GLY A 151 5.00 -18.35 15.57
C GLY A 151 3.49 -18.33 15.83
N ALA A 152 2.83 -17.18 15.66
CA ALA A 152 1.39 -16.98 15.89
C ALA A 152 0.52 -17.69 14.84
N ILE A 153 0.99 -17.75 13.58
CA ILE A 153 0.34 -18.53 12.51
C ILE A 153 0.38 -20.05 12.82
N ASN A 154 1.45 -20.52 13.50
CA ASN A 154 1.64 -21.93 13.83
C ASN A 154 1.16 -22.32 15.24
N SER A 155 0.80 -21.35 16.10
CA SER A 155 0.33 -21.58 17.48
C SER A 155 -0.69 -20.50 17.90
N PRO A 156 -1.97 -20.62 17.48
CA PRO A 156 -2.96 -19.55 17.55
C PRO A 156 -3.48 -19.22 18.96
N GLN A 157 -2.99 -19.89 20.01
CA GLN A 157 -3.59 -19.84 21.36
C GLN A 157 -3.22 -18.61 22.20
N ARG A 158 -2.36 -17.73 21.68
CA ARG A 158 -2.08 -16.42 22.28
C ARG A 158 -2.27 -15.36 21.21
N THR A 159 -3.41 -14.67 21.24
CA THR A 159 -3.58 -13.39 20.56
C THR A 159 -2.63 -12.41 21.24
N ASP A 160 -1.38 -12.39 20.78
CA ASP A 160 -0.35 -11.56 21.40
C ASP A 160 -0.66 -10.10 21.08
N VAL A 161 -0.77 -9.28 22.13
CA VAL A 161 -0.94 -7.82 22.05
C VAL A 161 0.11 -7.22 21.11
N GLN A 162 1.30 -7.81 21.04
CA GLN A 162 2.38 -7.37 20.16
C GLN A 162 2.09 -7.62 18.67
N VAL A 163 1.49 -8.76 18.31
CA VAL A 163 1.14 -9.07 16.91
C VAL A 163 0.04 -8.13 16.42
N LEU A 164 -0.98 -7.87 17.24
CA LEU A 164 -2.01 -6.89 16.90
C LEU A 164 -1.45 -5.46 16.85
N GLY A 165 -0.51 -5.12 17.73
CA GLY A 165 0.23 -3.86 17.69
C GLY A 165 1.02 -3.67 16.38
N TYR A 166 1.67 -4.73 15.89
CA TYR A 166 2.35 -4.73 14.59
C TYR A 166 1.38 -4.43 13.43
N PHE A 167 0.27 -5.17 13.35
CA PHE A 167 -0.71 -4.94 12.28
C PHE A 167 -1.35 -3.56 12.35
N ARG A 168 -1.52 -2.99 13.55
CA ARG A 168 -2.00 -1.62 13.74
C ARG A 168 -1.00 -0.59 13.19
N ALA A 169 0.27 -0.70 13.56
CA ALA A 169 1.32 0.18 13.03
C ALA A 169 1.44 0.07 11.50
N LEU A 170 1.35 -1.16 10.98
CA LEU A 170 1.40 -1.44 9.55
C LEU A 170 0.20 -0.85 8.80
N LEU A 171 -0.99 -0.83 9.41
CA LEU A 171 -2.15 -0.18 8.80
C LEU A 171 -1.91 1.32 8.60
N THR A 172 -1.35 2.01 9.60
CA THR A 172 -0.98 3.43 9.48
C THR A 172 0.04 3.67 8.37
N GLN A 173 1.02 2.76 8.22
CA GLN A 173 1.97 2.80 7.11
C GLN A 173 1.30 2.62 5.75
N HIS A 174 0.29 1.75 5.64
CA HIS A 174 -0.47 1.59 4.39
C HIS A 174 -1.24 2.84 3.99
N TYR A 175 -1.89 3.52 4.94
CA TYR A 175 -2.52 4.81 4.66
C TYR A 175 -1.53 5.85 4.16
N THR A 176 -0.29 5.80 4.63
CA THR A 176 0.77 6.72 4.19
C THR A 176 1.24 6.33 2.79
N ALA A 177 1.50 5.05 2.55
CA ALA A 177 1.92 4.53 1.26
C ALA A 177 0.88 4.77 0.16
N ASP A 178 -0.41 4.68 0.48
CA ASP A 178 -1.51 4.90 -0.46
C ASP A 178 -1.54 6.33 -1.05
N LYS A 179 -1.08 7.33 -0.29
CA LYS A 179 -0.97 8.72 -0.78
C LYS A 179 0.06 8.87 -1.90
N ALA A 180 1.06 8.00 -1.93
CA ALA A 180 2.15 8.02 -2.91
C ALA A 180 1.93 6.99 -4.04
N LEU A 181 1.68 5.73 -3.69
CA LEU A 181 1.62 4.59 -4.62
C LEU A 181 0.23 4.39 -5.24
N GLY A 182 -0.81 4.87 -4.56
CA GLY A 182 -2.19 4.61 -4.90
C GLY A 182 -2.64 3.16 -4.68
N PRO A 183 -3.91 2.87 -5.00
CA PRO A 183 -4.58 1.68 -4.49
C PRO A 183 -4.14 0.38 -5.17
N ARG A 184 -3.74 0.44 -6.45
CA ARG A 184 -3.39 -0.75 -7.25
C ARG A 184 -2.30 -1.60 -6.59
N HIS A 185 -1.34 -0.98 -5.94
CA HIS A 185 -0.19 -1.66 -5.33
C HIS A 185 -0.49 -2.23 -3.94
N LEU A 186 -1.59 -1.83 -3.30
CA LEU A 186 -1.88 -2.16 -1.91
C LEU A 186 -2.99 -3.20 -1.72
N VAL A 187 -3.90 -3.36 -2.69
CA VAL A 187 -5.06 -4.25 -2.54
C VAL A 187 -4.65 -5.68 -2.15
N GLU A 188 -3.78 -6.33 -2.92
CA GLU A 188 -3.42 -7.73 -2.66
C GLU A 188 -2.68 -7.91 -1.32
N VAL A 189 -1.86 -6.92 -0.95
CA VAL A 189 -1.14 -6.90 0.33
C VAL A 189 -2.14 -6.84 1.50
N VAL A 190 -3.08 -5.90 1.44
CA VAL A 190 -4.11 -5.71 2.48
C VAL A 190 -5.04 -6.93 2.58
N LEU A 191 -5.45 -7.51 1.45
CA LEU A 191 -6.28 -8.74 1.45
C LEU A 191 -5.57 -9.93 2.08
N THR A 192 -4.27 -10.08 1.82
CA THR A 192 -3.46 -11.13 2.45
C THR A 192 -3.40 -10.92 3.97
N GLN A 193 -3.26 -9.68 4.42
CA GLN A 193 -3.21 -9.34 5.84
C GLN A 193 -4.56 -9.52 6.53
N ILE A 194 -5.68 -9.23 5.86
CA ILE A 194 -7.03 -9.59 6.31
C ILE A 194 -7.13 -11.10 6.55
N ALA A 195 -6.64 -11.92 5.61
CA ALA A 195 -6.68 -13.38 5.76
C ALA A 195 -5.83 -13.87 6.95
N VAL A 196 -4.69 -13.23 7.23
CA VAL A 196 -3.87 -13.54 8.42
C VAL A 196 -4.60 -13.15 9.70
N LEU A 197 -5.14 -11.94 9.76
CA LEU A 197 -5.90 -11.46 10.92
C LEU A 197 -7.15 -12.33 11.17
N ASP A 198 -7.80 -12.85 10.13
CA ASP A 198 -8.97 -13.73 10.28
C ASP A 198 -8.59 -15.09 10.87
N LYS A 199 -7.42 -15.63 10.51
CA LYS A 199 -6.85 -16.82 11.16
C LYS A 199 -6.53 -16.57 12.64
N LEU A 200 -5.98 -15.41 12.98
CA LEU A 200 -5.71 -15.02 14.37
C LEU A 200 -7.01 -14.89 15.17
N ARG A 201 -8.06 -14.31 14.58
CA ARG A 201 -9.40 -14.28 15.18
C ARG A 201 -9.95 -15.69 15.38
N TYR A 202 -9.87 -16.57 14.39
CA TYR A 202 -10.37 -17.95 14.49
C TYR A 202 -9.67 -18.76 15.60
N GLY A 203 -8.37 -18.51 15.83
CA GLY A 203 -7.60 -19.14 16.91
C GLY A 203 -7.83 -18.56 18.31
N SER A 204 -8.49 -17.40 18.41
CA SER A 204 -8.76 -16.73 19.69
C SER A 204 -9.75 -17.52 20.55
N ARG A 205 -9.64 -17.41 21.87
CA ARG A 205 -10.63 -17.99 22.79
C ARG A 205 -11.97 -17.25 22.65
N PRO A 206 -13.11 -17.93 22.78
CA PRO A 206 -14.41 -17.25 22.86
C PRO A 206 -14.39 -16.17 23.94
N GLY A 207 -14.86 -14.96 23.60
CA GLY A 207 -14.85 -13.80 24.50
C GLY A 207 -13.57 -12.96 24.51
N THR A 208 -12.50 -13.35 23.81
CA THR A 208 -11.24 -12.56 23.74
C THR A 208 -10.90 -12.06 22.33
N ALA A 209 -11.79 -12.26 21.37
CA ALA A 209 -11.53 -11.96 19.95
C ALA A 209 -11.73 -10.47 19.59
N GLU A 210 -12.23 -9.64 20.51
CA GLU A 210 -12.59 -8.24 20.24
C GLU A 210 -11.45 -7.41 19.62
N PRO A 211 -10.22 -7.37 20.18
CA PRO A 211 -9.13 -6.58 19.59
C PRO A 211 -8.77 -7.00 18.16
N ALA A 212 -8.80 -8.31 17.87
CA ALA A 212 -8.56 -8.85 16.54
C ALA A 212 -9.72 -8.51 15.58
N MET A 213 -10.97 -8.56 16.06
CA MET A 213 -12.15 -8.18 15.27
C MET A 213 -12.17 -6.68 14.94
N ARG A 214 -11.78 -5.82 15.87
CA ARG A 214 -11.63 -4.37 15.63
C ARG A 214 -10.60 -4.12 14.53
N LEU A 215 -9.42 -4.74 14.64
CA LEU A 215 -8.37 -4.56 13.65
C LEU A 215 -8.77 -5.13 12.28
N LEU A 216 -9.44 -6.28 12.24
CA LEU A 216 -10.04 -6.83 11.02
C LEU A 216 -11.03 -5.86 10.37
N ALA A 217 -11.86 -5.20 11.18
CA ALA A 217 -12.82 -4.22 10.68
C ALA A 217 -12.11 -3.00 10.08
N GLN A 218 -11.04 -2.50 10.70
CA GLN A 218 -10.23 -1.40 10.16
C GLN A 218 -9.51 -1.79 8.86
N TYR A 219 -8.96 -3.01 8.78
CA TYR A 219 -8.36 -3.49 7.53
C TYR A 219 -9.41 -3.68 6.41
N ALA A 220 -10.60 -4.18 6.74
CA ALA A 220 -11.70 -4.29 5.80
C ALA A 220 -12.18 -2.91 5.32
N GLU A 221 -12.27 -1.93 6.22
CA GLU A 221 -12.56 -0.53 5.87
C GLU A 221 -11.52 0.05 4.89
N PHE A 222 -10.24 -0.27 5.10
CA PHE A 222 -9.17 0.20 4.24
C PHE A 222 -9.19 -0.52 2.88
N ALA A 223 -9.45 -1.84 2.85
CA ALA A 223 -9.72 -2.54 1.59
C ALA A 223 -10.89 -1.91 0.83
N GLY A 224 -11.96 -1.52 1.54
CA GLY A 224 -13.08 -0.80 0.98
C GLY A 224 -12.66 0.54 0.34
N TRP A 225 -11.78 1.29 0.99
CA TRP A 225 -11.17 2.50 0.42
C TRP A 225 -10.37 2.23 -0.86
N LEU A 226 -9.49 1.24 -0.85
CA LEU A 226 -8.65 0.94 -2.01
C LEU A 226 -9.51 0.55 -3.22
N TYR A 227 -10.53 -0.30 -3.02
CA TYR A 227 -11.46 -0.65 -4.08
C TYR A 227 -12.32 0.52 -4.55
N GLN A 228 -12.70 1.42 -3.64
CA GLN A 228 -13.41 2.65 -3.99
C GLN A 228 -12.54 3.52 -4.89
N ASP A 229 -11.26 3.72 -4.56
CA ASP A 229 -10.36 4.53 -5.37
C ASP A 229 -10.01 3.84 -6.71
N LEU A 230 -10.00 2.51 -6.77
CA LEU A 230 -9.94 1.75 -8.04
C LEU A 230 -11.22 1.80 -8.88
N GLY A 231 -12.32 2.33 -8.33
CA GLY A 231 -13.62 2.41 -9.02
C GLY A 231 -14.43 1.12 -8.99
N ASN A 232 -14.04 0.13 -8.19
CA ASN A 232 -14.84 -1.08 -7.96
C ASN A 232 -15.78 -0.83 -6.76
N THR A 233 -16.90 -0.15 -7.02
CA THR A 233 -17.89 0.24 -5.98
C THR A 233 -18.53 -0.96 -5.30
N ALA A 234 -18.74 -2.07 -6.02
CA ALA A 234 -19.28 -3.30 -5.46
C ALA A 234 -18.33 -3.92 -4.40
N ALA A 235 -17.04 -4.04 -4.72
CA ALA A 235 -16.05 -4.51 -3.75
C ALA A 235 -15.87 -3.51 -2.60
N ALA A 236 -15.89 -2.20 -2.89
CA ALA A 236 -15.82 -1.17 -1.88
C ALA A 236 -16.94 -1.29 -0.84
N MET A 237 -18.19 -1.44 -1.30
CA MET A 237 -19.35 -1.63 -0.44
C MET A 237 -19.25 -2.96 0.33
N HIS A 238 -18.87 -4.05 -0.34
CA HIS A 238 -18.71 -5.36 0.30
C HIS A 238 -17.76 -5.29 1.50
N TRP A 239 -16.57 -4.73 1.32
CA TRP A 239 -15.58 -4.63 2.39
C TRP A 239 -16.00 -3.65 3.50
N THR A 240 -16.67 -2.55 3.13
CA THR A 240 -17.23 -1.60 4.11
C THR A 240 -18.34 -2.23 4.95
N ASP A 241 -19.23 -3.03 4.35
CA ASP A 241 -20.28 -3.75 5.06
C ASP A 241 -19.71 -4.84 5.96
N GLN A 242 -18.67 -5.54 5.50
CA GLN A 242 -17.92 -6.51 6.29
C GLN A 242 -17.28 -5.86 7.53
N ALA A 243 -16.71 -4.67 7.39
CA ALA A 243 -16.25 -3.89 8.54
C ALA A 243 -17.42 -3.52 9.46
N GLY A 244 -18.56 -3.13 8.90
CA GLY A 244 -19.74 -2.67 9.66
C GLY A 244 -20.35 -3.76 10.52
N GLN A 245 -20.49 -4.95 9.96
CA GLN A 245 -20.96 -6.14 10.68
C GLN A 245 -20.05 -6.47 11.87
N ARG A 246 -18.73 -6.36 11.70
CA ARG A 246 -17.75 -6.60 12.78
C ARG A 246 -17.85 -5.52 13.86
N ALA A 247 -17.89 -4.24 13.47
CA ALA A 247 -18.03 -3.12 14.41
C ALA A 247 -19.29 -3.24 15.28
N GLN A 248 -20.42 -3.61 14.66
CA GLN A 248 -21.66 -3.89 15.38
C GLN A 248 -21.52 -5.10 16.32
N ALA A 249 -20.89 -6.19 15.88
CA ALA A 249 -20.71 -7.40 16.68
C ALA A 249 -19.88 -7.16 17.95
N ILE A 250 -18.95 -6.20 17.93
CA ILE A 250 -18.14 -5.81 19.10
C ILE A 250 -18.70 -4.61 19.88
N GLY A 251 -19.83 -4.05 19.46
CA GLY A 251 -20.43 -2.87 20.11
C GLY A 251 -19.61 -1.58 19.95
N ASP A 252 -18.77 -1.48 18.93
CA ASP A 252 -17.94 -0.30 18.68
C ASP A 252 -18.74 0.75 17.91
N HIS A 253 -19.42 1.63 18.66
CA HIS A 253 -20.26 2.68 18.09
C HIS A 253 -19.47 3.73 17.28
N GLN A 254 -18.21 4.01 17.66
CA GLN A 254 -17.36 4.96 16.93
C GLN A 254 -17.04 4.42 15.54
N LEU A 255 -16.59 3.16 15.46
CA LEU A 255 -16.30 2.52 14.18
C LEU A 255 -17.57 2.31 13.35
N ALA A 256 -18.68 1.92 13.97
CA ALA A 256 -19.96 1.76 13.27
C ALA A 256 -20.46 3.09 12.66
N ALA A 257 -20.35 4.20 13.38
CA ALA A 257 -20.69 5.53 12.87
C ALA A 257 -19.76 5.96 11.73
N TYR A 258 -18.45 5.71 11.88
CA TYR A 258 -17.48 5.96 10.82
C TYR A 258 -17.79 5.16 9.54
N LEU A 259 -18.23 3.92 9.68
CA LEU A 259 -18.58 3.08 8.53
C LEU A 259 -19.87 3.52 7.83
N LEU A 260 -20.83 4.14 8.55
CA LEU A 260 -21.95 4.83 7.90
C LEU A 260 -21.47 6.01 7.04
N VAL A 261 -20.50 6.79 7.54
CA VAL A 261 -19.84 7.84 6.73
C VAL A 261 -19.13 7.23 5.51
N ARG A 262 -18.44 6.10 5.65
CA ARG A 262 -17.79 5.40 4.53
C ARG A 262 -18.80 4.94 3.48
N ARG A 263 -19.95 4.38 3.87
CA ARG A 263 -21.03 4.01 2.95
C ARG A 263 -21.59 5.23 2.22
N SER A 264 -21.83 6.33 2.95
CA SER A 264 -22.21 7.62 2.35
C SER A 264 -21.17 8.12 1.33
N ASN A 265 -19.87 7.95 1.64
CA ASN A 265 -18.80 8.36 0.73
C ASN A 265 -18.76 7.54 -0.57
N ILE A 266 -19.08 6.25 -0.51
CA ILE A 266 -19.22 5.38 -1.68
C ILE A 266 -20.46 5.79 -2.49
N ALA A 267 -21.61 6.01 -1.85
CA ALA A 267 -22.86 6.43 -2.51
C ALA A 267 -22.71 7.74 -3.30
N LEU A 268 -21.82 8.63 -2.87
CA LEU A 268 -21.49 9.86 -3.59
C LEU A 268 -20.95 9.60 -5.00
N LEU A 269 -20.29 8.45 -5.24
CA LEU A 269 -19.75 8.11 -6.56
C LEU A 269 -20.86 7.85 -7.59
N ASP A 270 -22.01 7.35 -7.13
CA ASP A 270 -23.20 7.06 -7.93
C ASP A 270 -24.19 8.24 -7.97
N HIS A 271 -23.82 9.39 -7.37
CA HIS A 271 -24.66 10.58 -7.26
C HIS A 271 -25.99 10.35 -6.53
N ASP A 272 -26.05 9.35 -5.64
CA ASP A 272 -27.23 9.10 -4.80
C ASP A 272 -27.25 10.07 -3.61
N ALA A 273 -27.84 11.24 -3.82
CA ALA A 273 -27.92 12.27 -2.77
C ALA A 273 -28.71 11.78 -1.54
N VAL A 274 -29.71 10.91 -1.71
CA VAL A 274 -30.54 10.42 -0.60
C VAL A 274 -29.70 9.56 0.32
N ASP A 275 -29.02 8.55 -0.21
CA ASP A 275 -28.17 7.67 0.59
C ASP A 275 -27.00 8.44 1.21
N VAL A 276 -26.41 9.39 0.48
CA VAL A 276 -25.33 10.23 1.03
C VAL A 276 -25.79 10.98 2.28
N ILE A 277 -26.94 11.65 2.21
CA ILE A 277 -27.50 12.46 3.31
C ILE A 277 -27.93 11.56 4.47
N GLU A 278 -28.74 10.53 4.20
CA GLU A 278 -29.34 9.72 5.26
C GLU A 278 -28.31 8.90 6.04
N LEU A 279 -27.30 8.33 5.37
CA LEU A 279 -26.23 7.60 6.03
C LEU A 279 -25.34 8.52 6.89
N ALA A 280 -25.01 9.71 6.38
CA ALA A 280 -24.20 10.67 7.12
C ALA A 280 -24.97 11.25 8.33
N ALA A 281 -26.25 11.57 8.14
CA ALA A 281 -27.13 12.02 9.23
C ALA A 281 -27.34 10.90 10.27
N ALA A 282 -27.42 9.64 9.86
CA ALA A 282 -27.49 8.49 10.76
C ALA A 282 -26.21 8.36 11.60
N ALA A 283 -25.03 8.53 11.00
CA ALA A 283 -23.75 8.54 11.72
C ALA A 283 -23.74 9.60 12.83
N ARG A 284 -24.22 10.82 12.55
CA ARG A 284 -24.30 11.92 13.53
C ARG A 284 -25.24 11.64 14.71
N ARG A 285 -26.26 10.81 14.51
CA ARG A 285 -27.24 10.44 15.56
C ARG A 285 -26.74 9.31 16.45
N MET A 286 -25.61 8.66 16.12
CA MET A 286 -25.07 7.58 16.94
C MET A 286 -24.58 8.11 18.29
N PRO A 287 -24.80 7.34 19.38
CA PRO A 287 -24.43 7.77 20.72
C PRO A 287 -22.91 7.78 20.88
N ALA A 288 -22.43 8.75 21.66
CA ALA A 288 -21.04 8.85 22.12
C ALA A 288 -19.99 8.84 20.99
N ILE A 289 -20.30 9.40 19.82
CA ILE A 289 -19.32 9.65 18.75
C ILE A 289 -18.40 10.83 19.10
N SER A 290 -17.16 10.83 18.62
CA SER A 290 -16.20 11.92 18.89
C SER A 290 -16.57 13.19 18.11
N PRO A 291 -16.19 14.39 18.59
CA PRO A 291 -16.42 15.64 17.84
C PRO A 291 -15.83 15.60 16.43
N LYS A 292 -14.65 15.01 16.27
CA LYS A 292 -13.96 14.84 14.98
C LYS A 292 -14.76 13.95 14.01
N LEU A 293 -15.35 12.87 14.51
CA LEU A 293 -16.24 12.02 13.72
C LEU A 293 -17.57 12.71 13.39
N ALA A 294 -18.13 13.46 14.34
CA ALA A 294 -19.33 14.27 14.09
C ALA A 294 -19.09 15.34 13.00
N ALA A 295 -17.92 15.99 13.01
CA ALA A 295 -17.50 16.92 11.97
C ALA A 295 -17.35 16.25 10.61
N LEU A 296 -16.71 15.07 10.55
CA LEU A 296 -16.58 14.29 9.32
C LEU A 296 -17.96 13.89 8.76
N ALA A 297 -18.88 13.47 9.62
CA ALA A 297 -20.23 13.11 9.22
C ALA A 297 -21.03 14.34 8.74
N ALA A 298 -20.91 15.49 9.40
CA ALA A 298 -21.53 16.74 8.96
C ALA A 298 -21.00 17.20 7.59
N GLN A 299 -19.68 17.12 7.38
CA GLN A 299 -19.07 17.37 6.07
C GLN A 299 -19.65 16.44 4.99
N GLN A 300 -19.77 15.15 5.28
CA GLN A 300 -20.28 14.19 4.30
C GLN A 300 -21.76 14.41 4.00
N GLU A 301 -22.57 14.77 5.00
CA GLU A 301 -23.97 15.18 4.81
C GLU A 301 -24.05 16.44 3.93
N ALA A 302 -23.17 17.43 4.16
CA ALA A 302 -23.07 18.64 3.36
C ALA A 302 -22.83 18.33 1.88
N ARG A 303 -21.94 17.37 1.57
CA ARG A 303 -21.67 16.93 0.20
C ARG A 303 -22.91 16.35 -0.49
N GLY A 304 -23.79 15.67 0.25
CA GLY A 304 -25.08 15.22 -0.26
C GLY A 304 -26.01 16.38 -0.61
N TRP A 305 -26.10 17.39 0.25
CA TRP A 305 -26.87 18.61 -0.05
C TRP A 305 -26.30 19.38 -1.25
N ALA A 306 -24.98 19.40 -1.42
CA ALA A 306 -24.34 20.03 -2.57
C ALA A 306 -24.68 19.32 -3.91
N LEU A 307 -24.90 18.00 -3.92
CA LEU A 307 -25.38 17.28 -5.12
C LEU A 307 -26.76 17.79 -5.58
N ASN A 308 -27.59 18.25 -4.65
CA ASN A 308 -28.91 18.83 -4.93
C ASN A 308 -28.88 20.36 -5.05
N THR A 309 -27.70 20.99 -5.09
CA THR A 309 -27.53 22.45 -5.14
C THR A 309 -28.18 23.21 -3.97
N GLU A 310 -28.36 22.53 -2.82
CA GLU A 310 -28.92 23.10 -1.58
C GLU A 310 -27.84 23.86 -0.80
N THR A 311 -27.41 24.99 -1.34
CA THR A 311 -26.25 25.79 -0.87
C THR A 311 -26.33 26.16 0.61
N ASP A 312 -27.50 26.55 1.11
CA ASP A 312 -27.68 26.96 2.49
C ASP A 312 -27.47 25.81 3.48
N ARG A 313 -27.93 24.60 3.13
CA ARG A 313 -27.74 23.40 3.95
C ARG A 313 -26.28 22.96 3.92
N PHE A 314 -25.68 22.97 2.73
CA PHE A 314 -24.25 22.70 2.55
C PHE A 314 -23.41 23.61 3.45
N ARG A 315 -23.57 24.94 3.37
CA ARG A 315 -22.77 25.89 4.14
C ARG A 315 -22.94 25.74 5.65
N ARG A 316 -24.19 25.64 6.14
CA ARG A 316 -24.45 25.45 7.58
C ARG A 316 -23.76 24.20 8.14
N LEU A 317 -23.72 23.11 7.37
CA LEU A 317 -23.08 21.87 7.81
C LEU A 317 -21.54 21.95 7.76
N ILE A 318 -20.98 22.65 6.77
CA ILE A 318 -19.53 22.92 6.72
C ILE A 318 -19.11 23.83 7.89
N ASP A 319 -19.87 24.90 8.17
CA ASP A 319 -19.62 25.79 9.30
C ASP A 319 -19.69 25.01 10.62
N SER A 320 -20.73 24.19 10.80
CA SER A 320 -20.85 23.31 11.98
C SER A 320 -19.71 22.30 12.11
N ALA A 321 -19.19 21.77 10.99
CA ALA A 321 -18.05 20.87 11.01
C ALA A 321 -16.76 21.60 11.40
N ALA A 322 -16.59 22.85 10.93
CA ALA A 322 -15.43 23.67 11.28
C ALA A 322 -15.45 24.03 12.78
N ASP A 323 -16.59 24.45 13.32
CA ASP A 323 -16.75 24.76 14.75
C ASP A 323 -16.36 23.55 15.63
N LEU A 324 -16.85 22.35 15.27
CA LEU A 324 -16.51 21.10 15.98
C LEU A 324 -15.01 20.79 15.99
N LEU A 325 -14.29 21.13 14.93
CA LEU A 325 -12.84 20.89 14.83
C LEU A 325 -12.04 21.97 15.56
N LEU A 326 -12.48 23.23 15.52
CA LEU A 326 -11.83 24.34 16.22
C LEU A 326 -11.94 24.20 17.74
N ASP A 327 -13.08 23.71 18.24
CA ASP A 327 -13.28 23.47 19.67
C ASP A 327 -12.55 22.20 20.17
N HIS A 328 -12.17 21.28 19.27
CA HIS A 328 -11.60 19.98 19.60
C HIS A 328 -10.45 19.53 18.65
N PRO A 329 -9.32 20.25 18.61
CA PRO A 329 -8.26 20.01 17.61
C PRO A 329 -7.55 18.65 17.76
N ASP A 330 -7.37 18.15 18.99
CA ASP A 330 -6.50 17.00 19.28
C ASP A 330 -7.24 15.73 19.75
N GLY A 331 -8.58 15.69 19.69
CA GLY A 331 -9.39 14.67 20.36
C GLY A 331 -9.66 13.41 19.54
N VAL A 332 -8.69 12.47 19.48
CA VAL A 332 -8.95 11.11 18.93
C VAL A 332 -8.32 10.02 19.77
N ASP A 333 -9.04 8.92 19.97
CA ASP A 333 -8.56 7.70 20.62
C ASP A 333 -7.55 6.96 19.70
N ASP A 334 -6.59 6.26 20.27
CA ASP A 334 -5.66 5.36 19.56
C ASP A 334 -6.39 4.25 18.79
N ASP A 335 -7.57 3.83 19.26
CA ASP A 335 -8.42 2.85 18.60
C ASP A 335 -9.32 3.44 17.50
N ALA A 336 -9.34 4.77 17.33
CA ALA A 336 -10.15 5.42 16.31
C ALA A 336 -9.67 5.08 14.88
N PRO A 337 -10.58 5.09 13.89
CA PRO A 337 -10.24 4.93 12.48
C PRO A 337 -9.05 5.80 12.05
N VAL A 338 -8.06 5.20 11.36
CA VAL A 338 -6.79 5.84 10.99
C VAL A 338 -6.99 7.20 10.31
N TYR A 339 -7.97 7.31 9.42
CA TYR A 339 -8.28 8.57 8.72
C TYR A 339 -8.62 9.73 9.68
N LEU A 340 -9.26 9.46 10.82
CA LEU A 340 -9.61 10.49 11.79
C LEU A 340 -8.38 11.11 12.45
N HIS A 341 -7.24 10.41 12.53
CA HIS A 341 -6.02 10.97 13.13
C HIS A 341 -5.54 12.20 12.35
N SER A 342 -5.68 12.19 11.02
CA SER A 342 -5.30 13.31 10.14
C SER A 342 -6.46 14.23 9.71
N TYR A 343 -7.68 14.04 10.22
CA TYR A 343 -8.86 14.81 9.76
C TYR A 343 -9.00 16.16 10.49
N ASP A 344 -8.40 17.21 9.96
CA ASP A 344 -8.39 18.55 10.56
C ASP A 344 -9.18 19.58 9.72
N VAL A 345 -9.15 20.86 10.13
CA VAL A 345 -9.81 21.97 9.42
C VAL A 345 -9.28 22.09 7.98
N GLU A 346 -7.98 21.87 7.76
CA GLU A 346 -7.42 21.92 6.41
C GLU A 346 -7.96 20.81 5.51
N THR A 347 -8.12 19.61 6.08
CA THR A 347 -8.70 18.45 5.39
C THR A 347 -10.19 18.66 5.13
N LEU A 348 -10.93 19.24 6.09
CA LEU A 348 -12.33 19.65 5.91
C LEU A 348 -12.47 20.62 4.73
N ASP A 349 -11.64 21.66 4.67
CA ASP A 349 -11.65 22.63 3.58
C ASP A 349 -11.44 21.95 2.22
N GLU A 350 -10.39 21.12 2.09
CA GLU A 350 -10.10 20.37 0.86
C GLU A 350 -11.29 19.51 0.39
N GLN A 351 -11.90 18.77 1.32
CA GLN A 351 -13.04 17.90 1.00
C GLN A 351 -14.29 18.70 0.63
N SER A 352 -14.41 19.93 1.11
CA SER A 352 -15.54 20.84 0.83
C SER A 352 -15.44 21.54 -0.53
N ALA A 353 -14.25 21.60 -1.14
CA ALA A 353 -14.02 22.29 -2.41
C ALA A 353 -14.99 21.86 -3.54
N SER A 354 -15.27 20.55 -3.69
CA SER A 354 -16.23 20.07 -4.70
C SER A 354 -17.67 20.50 -4.39
N GLY A 355 -18.02 20.63 -3.11
CA GLY A 355 -19.31 21.14 -2.69
C GLY A 355 -19.48 22.62 -3.05
N TYR A 356 -18.48 23.46 -2.76
CA TYR A 356 -18.47 24.86 -3.18
C TYR A 356 -18.59 24.99 -4.70
N ARG A 357 -17.87 24.16 -5.47
CA ARG A 357 -17.99 24.11 -6.93
C ARG A 357 -19.42 23.77 -7.38
N ALA A 358 -20.01 22.70 -6.83
CA ALA A 358 -21.38 22.29 -7.16
C ALA A 358 -22.45 23.34 -6.79
N CYS A 359 -22.22 24.10 -5.71
CA CYS A 359 -23.08 25.19 -5.26
C CYS A 359 -22.84 26.52 -6.00
N GLY A 360 -22.11 26.53 -7.12
CA GLY A 360 -21.87 27.72 -7.92
C GLY A 360 -20.87 28.71 -7.32
N GLN A 361 -19.97 28.24 -6.44
CA GLN A 361 -18.87 29.01 -5.84
C GLN A 361 -17.49 28.48 -6.29
N PRO A 362 -17.21 28.45 -7.60
CA PRO A 362 -15.99 27.86 -8.15
C PRO A 362 -14.72 28.62 -7.74
N GLU A 363 -14.77 29.95 -7.55
CA GLU A 363 -13.61 30.71 -7.07
C GLU A 363 -13.18 30.30 -5.66
N THR A 364 -14.13 29.99 -4.79
CA THR A 364 -13.85 29.44 -3.44
C THR A 364 -13.20 28.07 -3.55
N ALA A 365 -13.70 27.20 -4.44
CA ALA A 365 -13.11 25.90 -4.69
C ALA A 365 -11.67 25.99 -5.21
N VAL A 366 -11.40 26.91 -6.14
CA VAL A 366 -10.05 27.18 -6.67
C VAL A 366 -9.11 27.61 -5.55
N ALA A 367 -9.49 28.61 -4.74
CA ALA A 367 -8.65 29.11 -3.66
C ALA A 367 -8.29 28.04 -2.63
N ILE A 368 -9.26 27.19 -2.25
CA ILE A 368 -9.04 26.07 -1.34
C ILE A 368 -8.04 25.08 -1.96
N LEU A 369 -8.26 24.67 -3.21
CA LEU A 369 -7.44 23.66 -3.88
C LEU A 369 -6.01 24.15 -4.11
N GLU A 370 -5.81 25.39 -4.55
CA GLU A 370 -4.46 25.97 -4.74
C GLU A 370 -3.67 26.02 -3.43
N ARG A 371 -4.31 26.45 -2.33
CA ARG A 371 -3.70 26.45 -1.00
C ARG A 371 -3.32 25.03 -0.58
N ARG A 372 -4.22 24.07 -0.75
CA ARG A 372 -3.98 22.67 -0.35
C ARG A 372 -2.90 22.00 -1.18
N ILE A 373 -2.89 22.23 -2.50
CA ILE A 373 -1.86 21.71 -3.40
C ILE A 373 -0.49 22.26 -3.01
N THR A 374 -0.40 23.53 -2.60
CA THR A 374 0.86 24.13 -2.14
C THR A 374 1.37 23.49 -0.85
N ALA A 375 0.46 23.14 0.06
CA ALA A 375 0.80 22.49 1.34
C ALA A 375 1.04 20.98 1.23
N THR A 376 0.56 20.32 0.17
CA THR A 376 0.68 18.87 0.00
C THR A 376 2.09 18.48 -0.45
N PRO A 377 2.81 17.61 0.30
CA PRO A 377 4.14 17.15 -0.05
C PRO A 377 4.24 16.55 -1.45
N ILE A 378 5.39 16.75 -2.12
CA ILE A 378 5.58 16.36 -3.52
C ILE A 378 5.55 14.84 -3.74
N ASP A 379 5.88 14.07 -2.71
CA ASP A 379 5.89 12.60 -2.70
C ASP A 379 4.47 11.98 -2.54
N GLN A 380 3.46 12.78 -2.17
CA GLN A 380 2.06 12.37 -2.15
C GLN A 380 1.42 12.48 -3.54
N HIS A 381 2.01 11.79 -4.51
CA HIS A 381 1.68 11.91 -5.93
C HIS A 381 0.20 11.65 -6.24
N ARG A 382 -0.43 10.67 -5.58
CA ARG A 382 -1.83 10.28 -5.81
C ARG A 382 -2.80 11.34 -5.29
N ASP A 383 -2.61 11.82 -4.06
CA ASP A 383 -3.45 12.86 -3.47
C ASP A 383 -3.33 14.19 -4.22
N ARG A 384 -2.09 14.60 -4.52
CA ARG A 384 -1.82 15.84 -5.26
C ARG A 384 -2.45 15.82 -6.65
N ALA A 385 -2.36 14.70 -7.37
CA ALA A 385 -2.98 14.56 -8.70
C ALA A 385 -4.52 14.63 -8.63
N HIS A 386 -5.13 14.04 -7.60
CA HIS A 386 -6.58 14.15 -7.40
C HIS A 386 -7.01 15.60 -7.06
N GLN A 387 -6.23 16.32 -6.24
CA GLN A 387 -6.47 17.74 -5.97
C GLN A 387 -6.33 18.61 -7.24
N LEU A 388 -5.29 18.35 -8.05
CA LEU A 388 -5.06 19.04 -9.33
C LEU A 388 -6.20 18.79 -10.34
N ALA A 389 -6.67 17.54 -10.46
CA ALA A 389 -7.79 17.22 -11.34
C ALA A 389 -9.11 17.92 -10.92
N LYS A 390 -9.36 18.05 -9.61
CA LYS A 390 -10.47 18.86 -9.07
C LYS A 390 -10.27 20.35 -9.40
N LEU A 391 -9.05 20.86 -9.31
CA LEU A 391 -8.71 22.26 -9.59
C LEU A 391 -8.98 22.59 -11.06
N ALA A 392 -8.55 21.73 -12.00
CA ALA A 392 -8.81 21.92 -13.42
C ALA A 392 -10.31 22.09 -13.72
N ASN A 393 -11.15 21.23 -13.13
CA ASN A 393 -12.60 21.36 -13.26
C ASN A 393 -13.16 22.64 -12.60
N ALA A 394 -12.61 23.07 -11.47
CA ALA A 394 -13.03 24.31 -10.81
C ALA A 394 -12.68 25.55 -11.64
N VAL A 395 -11.49 25.59 -12.26
CA VAL A 395 -11.01 26.68 -13.12
C VAL A 395 -11.96 26.91 -14.31
N LEU A 396 -12.51 25.86 -14.92
CA LEU A 396 -13.45 26.00 -16.05
C LEU A 396 -14.82 26.60 -15.67
N GLN A 397 -15.17 26.58 -14.39
CA GLN A 397 -16.47 27.03 -13.89
C GLN A 397 -16.43 28.45 -13.34
N THR A 398 -15.25 29.07 -13.18
CA THR A 398 -15.13 30.46 -12.71
C THR A 398 -15.77 31.45 -13.68
N ARG A 399 -15.97 32.70 -13.22
CA ARG A 399 -16.49 33.78 -14.08
C ARG A 399 -15.60 34.10 -15.27
N GLN A 400 -14.29 33.88 -15.16
CA GLN A 400 -13.31 34.02 -16.23
C GLN A 400 -12.59 32.69 -16.40
N PRO A 401 -13.17 31.73 -17.12
CA PRO A 401 -12.57 30.42 -17.31
C PRO A 401 -11.22 30.53 -18.02
N ASP A 402 -10.26 29.74 -17.57
CA ASP A 402 -8.95 29.58 -18.20
C ASP A 402 -8.81 28.13 -18.72
N PRO A 403 -9.26 27.86 -19.96
CA PRO A 403 -9.28 26.50 -20.50
C PRO A 403 -7.88 25.97 -20.85
N GLU A 404 -6.92 26.84 -21.15
CA GLU A 404 -5.51 26.48 -21.37
C GLU A 404 -4.92 25.94 -20.07
N ARG A 405 -5.01 26.71 -18.99
CA ARG A 405 -4.56 26.28 -17.66
C ARG A 405 -5.24 24.99 -17.22
N ALA A 406 -6.54 24.86 -17.45
CA ALA A 406 -7.27 23.66 -17.06
C ALA A 406 -6.80 22.42 -17.84
N ALA A 407 -6.56 22.55 -19.15
CA ALA A 407 -6.02 21.48 -19.97
C ALA A 407 -4.60 21.07 -19.54
N ASP A 408 -3.71 22.04 -19.29
CA ASP A 408 -2.34 21.80 -18.83
C ASP A 408 -2.31 21.05 -17.49
N ILE A 409 -3.14 21.48 -16.53
CA ILE A 409 -3.31 20.79 -15.25
C ILE A 409 -3.82 19.36 -15.47
N GLY A 410 -4.83 19.19 -16.34
CA GLY A 410 -5.38 17.88 -16.68
C GLY A 410 -4.34 16.91 -17.26
N LEU A 411 -3.56 17.38 -18.23
CA LEU A 411 -2.47 16.62 -18.85
C LEU A 411 -1.41 16.20 -17.83
N SER A 412 -1.03 17.10 -16.91
CA SER A 412 -0.06 16.79 -15.85
C SER A 412 -0.49 15.66 -14.90
N CYS A 413 -1.79 15.33 -14.85
CA CYS A 413 -2.34 14.29 -13.98
C CYS A 413 -2.42 12.90 -14.63
N ILE A 414 -2.21 12.78 -15.95
CA ILE A 414 -2.42 11.54 -16.70
C ILE A 414 -1.52 10.39 -16.19
N ASP A 415 -0.23 10.66 -15.99
CA ASP A 415 0.71 9.63 -15.53
C ASP A 415 0.41 9.15 -14.11
N SER A 416 -0.01 10.06 -13.23
CA SER A 416 -0.48 9.71 -11.88
C SER A 416 -1.76 8.87 -11.94
N ALA A 417 -2.73 9.21 -12.79
CA ALA A 417 -3.94 8.42 -12.96
C ALA A 417 -3.62 6.98 -13.41
N ARG A 418 -2.72 6.82 -14.37
CA ARG A 418 -2.30 5.53 -14.92
C ARG A 418 -1.50 4.68 -13.93
N SER A 419 -0.51 5.27 -13.26
CA SER A 419 0.38 4.56 -12.35
C SER A 419 -0.34 4.11 -11.08
N THR A 420 -1.17 4.98 -10.50
CA THR A 420 -1.92 4.69 -9.26
C THR A 420 -3.14 3.81 -9.50
N GLY A 421 -3.75 3.91 -10.68
CA GLY A 421 -5.04 3.28 -11.00
C GLY A 421 -6.24 3.96 -10.36
N SER A 422 -6.11 5.20 -9.87
CA SER A 422 -7.22 5.93 -9.25
C SER A 422 -8.31 6.29 -10.27
N ALA A 423 -9.47 5.64 -10.13
CA ALA A 423 -10.69 5.96 -10.83
C ALA A 423 -11.25 7.33 -10.44
N ARG A 424 -10.92 7.85 -9.25
CA ARG A 424 -11.33 9.20 -8.83
C ARG A 424 -10.63 10.28 -9.64
N ILE A 425 -9.30 10.16 -9.83
CA ILE A 425 -8.55 11.03 -10.74
C ILE A 425 -9.13 10.89 -12.16
N SER A 426 -9.29 9.65 -12.61
CA SER A 426 -9.80 9.36 -13.97
C SER A 426 -11.24 9.88 -14.20
N LYS A 427 -12.09 9.96 -13.17
CA LYS A 427 -13.45 10.53 -13.27
C LYS A 427 -13.39 12.05 -13.41
N GLU A 428 -12.55 12.73 -12.63
CA GLU A 428 -12.35 14.18 -12.75
C GLU A 428 -11.73 14.55 -14.10
N LEU A 429 -10.76 13.78 -14.61
CA LEU A 429 -10.16 14.01 -15.93
C LEU A 429 -11.15 13.79 -17.08
N ARG A 430 -12.03 12.77 -16.99
CA ARG A 430 -13.12 12.59 -17.97
C ARG A 430 -14.14 13.72 -17.92
N ALA A 431 -14.49 14.21 -16.74
CA ALA A 431 -15.37 15.37 -16.61
C ALA A 431 -14.73 16.64 -17.21
N LEU A 432 -13.42 16.80 -17.01
CA LEU A 432 -12.63 17.88 -17.61
C LEU A 432 -12.63 17.79 -19.13
N ASP A 433 -12.32 16.63 -19.71
CA ASP A 433 -12.38 16.40 -21.16
C ASP A 433 -13.76 16.70 -21.71
N GLN A 434 -14.84 16.23 -21.08
CA GLN A 434 -16.21 16.53 -21.52
C GLN A 434 -16.50 18.04 -21.53
N ALA A 435 -16.10 18.76 -20.48
CA ALA A 435 -16.30 20.21 -20.38
C ALA A 435 -15.49 20.99 -21.43
N LEU A 436 -14.21 20.62 -21.61
CA LEU A 436 -13.32 21.21 -22.61
C LEU A 436 -13.82 20.94 -24.02
N SER A 437 -14.18 19.70 -24.31
CA SER A 437 -14.72 19.25 -25.59
C SER A 437 -16.00 19.97 -26.00
N HIS A 438 -16.87 20.24 -25.03
CA HIS A 438 -18.15 20.91 -25.27
C HIS A 438 -18.00 22.41 -25.50
N ARG A 439 -17.13 23.09 -24.73
CA ARG A 439 -17.05 24.57 -24.73
C ARG A 439 -15.86 25.13 -25.53
N TRP A 440 -14.79 24.36 -25.67
CA TRP A 440 -13.54 24.73 -26.33
C TRP A 440 -12.96 23.59 -27.19
N PRO A 441 -13.71 23.10 -28.20
CA PRO A 441 -13.30 21.96 -29.02
C PRO A 441 -12.03 22.21 -29.86
N ASP A 442 -11.76 23.47 -30.22
CA ASP A 442 -10.64 23.84 -31.10
C ASP A 442 -9.32 24.09 -30.35
N LEU A 443 -9.34 24.06 -29.01
CA LEU A 443 -8.13 24.23 -28.19
C LEU A 443 -7.22 23.00 -28.32
N ALA A 444 -5.91 23.22 -28.54
CA ALA A 444 -4.92 22.15 -28.68
C ALA A 444 -4.92 21.20 -27.47
N GLY A 445 -4.89 21.76 -26.25
CA GLY A 445 -4.94 21.01 -25.00
C GLY A 445 -6.19 20.14 -24.84
N THR A 446 -7.34 20.52 -25.42
CA THR A 446 -8.55 19.68 -25.43
C THR A 446 -8.31 18.39 -26.20
N ARG A 447 -7.69 18.48 -27.38
CA ARG A 447 -7.40 17.31 -28.22
C ARG A 447 -6.36 16.42 -27.57
N GLU A 448 -5.28 17.01 -27.07
CA GLU A 448 -4.20 16.28 -26.39
C GLU A 448 -4.71 15.52 -25.17
N LEU A 449 -5.56 16.16 -24.34
CA LEU A 449 -6.16 15.51 -23.18
C LEU A 449 -7.03 14.31 -23.59
N ARG A 450 -7.87 14.48 -24.61
CA ARG A 450 -8.74 13.41 -25.11
C ARG A 450 -7.96 12.22 -25.63
N GLU A 451 -6.91 12.49 -26.41
CA GLU A 451 -6.01 11.45 -26.92
C GLU A 451 -5.33 10.72 -25.76
N ALA A 452 -4.78 11.46 -24.79
CA ALA A 452 -4.14 10.88 -23.61
C ALA A 452 -5.09 9.98 -22.78
N LEU A 453 -6.37 10.35 -22.66
CA LEU A 453 -7.38 9.55 -21.98
C LEU A 453 -7.83 8.30 -22.75
N THR A 454 -7.73 8.31 -24.09
CA THR A 454 -8.09 7.16 -24.92
C THR A 454 -7.04 6.05 -24.86
N PHE A 455 -5.78 6.42 -24.62
CA PHE A 455 -4.65 5.50 -24.45
C PHE A 455 -4.39 5.12 -22.98
N ALA A 456 -5.27 5.51 -22.05
CA ALA A 456 -5.20 5.17 -20.62
C ALA A 456 -6.20 4.06 -20.29
#